data_AF-A0A1A3S2J9-F1
#
_entry.id   AF-A0A1A3S2J9-F1
#
_cell.length_a   1.000
_cell.length_b   1.000
_cell.length_c   1.000
_cell.angle_alpha   90.00
_cell.angle_beta   90.00
_cell.angle_gamma   90.00
#
_symmetry.space_group_name_H-M   'P 1'
#
loop_
_entity.id
_entity.type
_entity.pdbx_description
1 polymer ?
#
loop_
_entity_poly.entity_id
_entity_poly.type
_entity_poly.pdbx_seq_one_letter_code
_entity_poly.pdbx_strand_id
1 'polypeptide(L)'
;RRRTRGTRIYRLPTGFGAVWRARRGSARRVTLIRDETGSVVVGRACWLPPDNARWIHGEAVVDDTTLFDGDVAGVWIEPMLAAPGLRAAVAGRGRGRLWRRWVTGRAAQLGSTGVAVLRDGVPAPRAARRSSFYRNVEGWLLVG
;
A
#
# COMPACT_ATOMS: atom_id res chain seq x y z
N ARG A 1 -19.66 -3.29 -13.69
CA ARG A 1 -19.26 -3.03 -12.28
C ARG A 1 -17.73 -3.11 -12.17
N ARG A 2 -17.04 -2.05 -11.76
CA ARG A 2 -15.57 -1.97 -11.77
C ARG A 2 -14.99 -2.54 -10.47
N ARG A 3 -14.05 -3.49 -10.58
CA ARG A 3 -13.26 -3.97 -9.42
C ARG A 3 -12.42 -2.82 -8.84
N THR A 4 -12.43 -2.66 -7.52
CA THR A 4 -11.49 -1.81 -6.77
C THR A 4 -10.10 -2.48 -6.66
N ARG A 5 -9.08 -1.82 -6.11
CA ARG A 5 -7.80 -2.49 -5.83
C ARG A 5 -7.95 -3.59 -4.78
N GLY A 6 -8.63 -3.31 -3.68
CA GLY A 6 -8.90 -4.29 -2.63
C GLY A 6 -9.53 -5.57 -3.19
N THR A 7 -10.61 -5.45 -3.97
CA THR A 7 -11.25 -6.64 -4.58
C THR A 7 -10.30 -7.44 -5.48
N ARG A 8 -9.34 -6.81 -6.18
CA ARG A 8 -8.32 -7.53 -6.95
C ARG A 8 -7.29 -8.22 -6.06
N ILE A 9 -6.77 -7.52 -5.06
CA ILE A 9 -5.74 -8.03 -4.14
C ILE A 9 -6.27 -9.25 -3.39
N TYR A 10 -7.47 -9.12 -2.80
CA TYR A 10 -8.12 -10.19 -2.04
C TYR A 10 -8.86 -11.23 -2.91
N ARG A 11 -8.75 -11.10 -4.24
CA ARG A 11 -9.41 -11.98 -5.23
C ARG A 11 -10.92 -12.14 -4.96
N LEU A 12 -11.56 -11.06 -4.52
CA LEU A 12 -12.97 -11.06 -4.17
C LEU A 12 -13.84 -10.97 -5.42
N PRO A 13 -14.95 -11.72 -5.47
CA PRO A 13 -15.94 -11.53 -6.52
C PRO A 13 -16.60 -10.15 -6.41
N THR A 14 -17.33 -9.79 -7.45
CA THR A 14 -18.14 -8.56 -7.49
C THR A 14 -19.54 -8.90 -7.99
N GLY A 15 -20.55 -8.09 -7.64
CA GLY A 15 -21.93 -8.35 -8.06
C GLY A 15 -22.54 -9.53 -7.30
N PHE A 16 -23.32 -10.37 -7.97
CA PHE A 16 -24.05 -11.48 -7.35
C PHE A 16 -23.13 -12.49 -6.64
N GLY A 17 -21.95 -12.76 -7.20
CA GLY A 17 -20.95 -13.62 -6.54
C GLY A 17 -20.46 -13.05 -5.19
N ALA A 18 -20.37 -11.72 -5.06
CA ALA A 18 -20.04 -11.09 -3.78
C ALA A 18 -21.16 -11.24 -2.75
N VAL A 19 -22.42 -11.14 -3.19
CA VAL A 19 -23.59 -11.38 -2.32
C VAL A 19 -23.59 -12.83 -1.82
N TRP A 20 -23.36 -13.80 -2.71
CA TRP A 20 -23.27 -15.20 -2.29
C TRP A 20 -22.15 -15.46 -1.29
N ARG A 21 -20.95 -14.93 -1.53
CA ARG A 21 -19.82 -15.09 -0.58
C ARG A 21 -20.09 -14.38 0.73
N ALA A 22 -20.72 -13.22 0.73
CA ALA A 22 -21.11 -12.54 1.97
C ALA A 22 -22.14 -13.34 2.78
N ARG A 23 -23.07 -14.06 2.12
CA ARG A 23 -24.12 -14.85 2.80
C ARG A 23 -23.67 -16.24 3.26
N ARG A 24 -22.78 -16.90 2.51
CA ARG A 24 -22.42 -18.31 2.73
C ARG A 24 -20.93 -18.56 2.94
N GLY A 25 -20.08 -17.56 2.74
CA GLY A 25 -18.64 -17.71 2.86
C GLY A 25 -18.20 -17.83 4.31
N SER A 26 -17.17 -18.64 4.55
CA SER A 26 -16.50 -18.69 5.85
C SER A 26 -15.42 -17.60 5.93
N ALA A 27 -15.28 -17.02 7.12
CA ALA A 27 -14.21 -16.08 7.43
C ALA A 27 -12.85 -16.78 7.42
N ARG A 28 -11.88 -16.22 6.68
CA ARG A 28 -10.48 -16.66 6.70
C ARG A 28 -9.56 -15.52 7.10
N ARG A 29 -8.61 -15.79 7.98
CA ARG A 29 -7.62 -14.79 8.38
C ARG A 29 -6.67 -14.52 7.22
N VAL A 30 -6.49 -13.25 6.87
CA VAL A 30 -5.50 -12.81 5.88
C VAL A 30 -4.72 -11.62 6.44
N THR A 31 -3.58 -11.30 5.81
CA THR A 31 -2.76 -10.17 6.21
C THR A 31 -3.54 -8.86 6.21
N LEU A 32 -3.32 -8.08 7.27
CA LEU A 32 -3.73 -6.69 7.40
C LEU A 32 -2.46 -5.84 7.46
N ILE A 33 -2.46 -4.71 6.76
CA ILE A 33 -1.39 -3.71 6.90
C ILE A 33 -1.99 -2.41 7.42
N ARG A 34 -1.22 -1.71 8.24
CA ARG A 34 -1.58 -0.42 8.82
C ARG A 34 -0.40 0.53 8.79
N ASP A 35 -0.66 1.80 9.03
CA ASP A 35 0.39 2.78 9.25
C ASP A 35 0.63 3.09 10.73
N GLU A 36 1.60 3.97 10.99
CA GLU A 36 1.91 4.49 12.33
C GLU A 36 0.72 5.15 13.02
N THR A 37 -0.25 5.68 12.28
CA THR A 37 -1.43 6.34 12.83
C THR A 37 -2.52 5.35 13.28
N GLY A 38 -2.37 4.06 12.95
CA GLY A 38 -3.43 3.08 13.18
C GLY A 38 -4.41 2.91 12.02
N SER A 39 -4.22 3.66 10.93
CA SER A 39 -5.07 3.55 9.76
C SER A 39 -4.77 2.27 8.98
N VAL A 40 -5.81 1.51 8.65
CA VAL A 40 -5.71 0.28 7.87
C VAL A 40 -5.75 0.58 6.38
N VAL A 41 -5.00 -0.19 5.58
CA VAL A 41 -5.02 -0.11 4.12
C VAL A 41 -5.53 -1.41 3.51
N VAL A 42 -6.60 -1.29 2.71
CA VAL A 42 -7.27 -2.41 2.05
C VAL A 42 -6.71 -2.62 0.64
N GLY A 43 -6.61 -1.56 -0.15
CA GLY A 43 -6.21 -1.61 -1.55
C GLY A 43 -4.79 -1.11 -1.78
N ARG A 44 -4.54 0.15 -1.47
CA ARG A 44 -3.26 0.79 -1.75
C ARG A 44 -3.07 2.03 -0.90
N ALA A 45 -1.87 2.15 -0.34
CA ALA A 45 -1.35 3.43 0.10
C ALA A 45 -0.41 4.03 -0.94
N CYS A 46 -0.34 5.36 -0.97
CA CYS A 46 0.60 6.10 -1.79
C CYS A 46 1.36 7.11 -0.94
N TRP A 47 2.67 7.17 -1.14
CA TRP A 47 3.45 8.36 -0.86
C TRP A 47 3.50 9.19 -2.13
N LEU A 48 3.05 10.44 -2.06
CA LEU A 48 3.03 11.39 -3.17
C LEU A 48 3.80 12.66 -2.78
N PRO A 49 4.31 13.41 -3.77
CA PRO A 49 4.82 14.75 -3.52
C PRO A 49 3.78 15.60 -2.78
N PRO A 50 4.17 16.36 -1.74
CA PRO A 50 3.24 17.25 -1.03
C PRO A 50 2.93 18.49 -1.86
N ASP A 51 1.73 19.04 -1.69
CA ASP A 51 1.28 20.29 -2.32
C ASP A 51 1.54 20.33 -3.84
N ASN A 52 2.28 21.33 -4.31
CA ASN A 52 2.66 21.51 -5.72
C ASN A 52 4.04 20.94 -6.06
N ALA A 53 4.66 20.17 -5.15
CA ALA A 53 5.97 19.57 -5.40
C ALA A 53 5.89 18.53 -6.51
N ARG A 54 6.96 18.40 -7.29
CA ARG A 54 7.06 17.40 -8.36
C ARG A 54 7.59 16.04 -7.86
N TRP A 55 8.37 16.06 -6.79
CA TRP A 55 9.12 14.92 -6.28
C TRP A 55 8.99 14.83 -4.76
N ILE A 56 9.11 13.60 -4.26
CA ILE A 56 9.45 13.34 -2.85
C ILE A 56 10.96 13.24 -2.80
N HIS A 57 11.59 14.04 -1.94
CA HIS A 57 13.02 13.94 -1.66
C HIS A 57 13.23 13.25 -0.31
N GLY A 58 13.98 12.15 -0.29
CA GLY A 58 14.29 11.43 0.94
C GLY A 58 14.75 10.00 0.70
N GLU A 59 14.58 9.15 1.71
CA GLU A 59 14.96 7.75 1.67
C GLU A 59 13.78 6.87 2.09
N ALA A 60 13.56 5.78 1.37
CA ALA A 60 12.65 4.74 1.81
C ALA A 60 13.25 3.34 1.72
N VAL A 61 12.89 2.52 2.71
CA VAL A 61 13.28 1.12 2.83
C VAL A 61 12.05 0.23 2.96
N VAL A 62 12.18 -1.02 2.53
CA VAL A 62 11.24 -2.11 2.81
C VAL A 62 12.02 -3.20 3.52
N ASP A 63 11.74 -3.43 4.80
CA ASP A 63 12.61 -4.17 5.71
C ASP A 63 14.09 -3.73 5.57
N ASP A 64 14.97 -4.61 5.09
CA ASP A 64 16.41 -4.37 4.88
C ASP A 64 16.76 -3.89 3.46
N THR A 65 15.76 -3.71 2.59
CA THR A 65 15.98 -3.35 1.19
C THR A 65 15.66 -1.88 0.92
N THR A 66 16.66 -1.10 0.49
CA THR A 66 16.44 0.28 0.02
C THR A 66 15.54 0.29 -1.22
N LEU A 67 14.42 1.00 -1.12
CA LEU A 67 13.47 1.19 -2.21
C LEU A 67 13.90 2.37 -3.10
N PHE A 68 14.34 3.47 -2.48
CA PHE A 68 14.99 4.61 -3.13
C PHE A 68 15.75 5.45 -2.10
N ASP A 69 16.73 6.21 -2.58
CA ASP A 69 17.40 7.30 -1.89
C ASP A 69 17.53 8.46 -2.91
N GLY A 70 17.00 9.64 -2.57
CA GLY A 70 16.90 10.80 -3.44
C GLY A 70 15.47 11.14 -3.89
N ASP A 71 15.31 11.53 -5.15
CA ASP A 71 14.05 12.06 -5.69
C ASP A 71 13.21 11.02 -6.43
N VAL A 72 11.93 10.89 -6.04
CA VAL A 72 10.96 10.01 -6.73
C VAL A 72 9.61 10.67 -6.94
N ALA A 73 8.90 10.27 -8.00
CA ALA A 73 7.55 10.80 -8.32
C ALA A 73 6.46 10.29 -7.35
N GLY A 74 6.80 9.34 -6.51
CA GLY A 74 5.90 8.72 -5.54
C GLY A 74 6.25 7.27 -5.30
N VAL A 75 5.53 6.64 -4.38
CA VAL A 75 5.63 5.22 -4.06
C VAL A 75 4.23 4.65 -3.90
N TRP A 76 4.05 3.41 -4.36
CA TRP A 76 2.84 2.62 -4.11
C TRP A 76 3.15 1.53 -3.11
N ILE A 77 2.25 1.32 -2.15
CA ILE A 77 2.34 0.30 -1.12
C ILE A 77 1.04 -0.49 -1.15
N GLU A 78 1.13 -1.81 -1.26
CA GLU A 78 -0.05 -2.69 -1.37
C GLU A 78 0.07 -3.88 -0.41
N PRO A 79 -1.06 -4.31 0.19
CA PRO A 79 -1.10 -5.54 0.96
C PRO A 79 -0.81 -6.77 0.09
N MET A 80 -0.19 -7.78 0.70
CA MET A 80 -0.07 -9.12 0.17
C MET A 80 -0.79 -10.09 1.11
N LEU A 81 -1.56 -11.04 0.56
CA LEU A 81 -2.27 -12.03 1.38
C LEU A 81 -1.32 -13.06 2.02
N ALA A 82 -0.15 -13.24 1.40
CA ALA A 82 0.91 -14.11 1.88
C ALA A 82 2.00 -13.28 2.57
N ALA A 83 2.82 -13.95 3.38
CA ALA A 83 4.06 -13.38 3.89
C ALA A 83 4.93 -12.88 2.71
N PRO A 84 5.68 -11.77 2.87
CA PRO A 84 5.96 -11.09 4.14
C PRO A 84 4.86 -10.12 4.62
N GLY A 85 3.98 -9.66 3.73
CA GLY A 85 2.71 -9.00 4.08
C GLY A 85 2.41 -7.71 3.32
N LEU A 86 3.44 -7.00 2.84
CA LEU A 86 3.27 -5.88 1.92
C LEU A 86 4.28 -5.91 0.78
N ARG A 87 3.97 -5.15 -0.26
CA ARG A 87 4.90 -4.80 -1.33
C ARG A 87 4.90 -3.31 -1.59
N ALA A 88 6.05 -2.74 -1.91
CA ALA A 88 6.20 -1.36 -2.31
C ALA A 88 6.95 -1.22 -3.64
N ALA A 89 6.65 -0.16 -4.39
CA ALA A 89 7.34 0.16 -5.64
C ALA A 89 7.33 1.66 -5.87
N VAL A 90 8.44 2.22 -6.38
CA VAL A 90 8.47 3.58 -6.89
C VAL A 90 7.43 3.75 -8.00
N ALA A 91 6.61 4.80 -7.89
CA ALA A 91 5.56 5.14 -8.84
C ALA A 91 6.17 5.70 -10.12
N GLY A 92 5.81 5.11 -11.26
CA GLY A 92 6.31 5.51 -12.59
C GLY A 92 6.89 4.35 -13.40
N ARG A 93 7.43 4.67 -14.57
CA ARG A 93 8.39 3.85 -15.31
C ARG A 93 9.70 4.63 -15.24
N GLY A 94 10.77 4.06 -14.67
CA GLY A 94 12.09 4.71 -14.76
C GLY A 94 12.48 4.88 -16.23
N ARG A 95 13.34 5.86 -16.56
CA ARG A 95 13.94 5.94 -17.90
C ARG A 95 14.58 4.58 -18.22
N GLY A 96 14.04 3.87 -19.21
CA GLY A 96 14.51 2.54 -19.63
C GLY A 96 13.91 1.32 -18.90
N ARG A 97 13.04 1.48 -17.89
CA ARG A 97 12.37 0.34 -17.24
C ARG A 97 10.93 0.16 -17.75
N LEU A 98 10.73 -0.89 -18.55
CA LEU A 98 9.40 -1.33 -19.02
C LEU A 98 8.46 -1.71 -17.86
N TRP A 99 9.03 -2.16 -16.73
CA TRP A 99 8.31 -2.75 -15.60
C TRP A 99 8.69 -2.11 -14.26
N ARG A 100 7.70 -2.01 -13.36
CA ARG A 100 7.88 -1.58 -11.97
C ARG A 100 8.53 -2.70 -11.16
N ARG A 101 9.61 -2.39 -10.46
CA ARG A 101 10.24 -3.32 -9.50
C ARG A 101 9.49 -3.21 -8.18
N TRP A 102 8.80 -4.27 -7.80
CA TRP A 102 8.21 -4.41 -6.48
C TRP A 102 9.25 -4.98 -5.51
N VAL A 103 9.31 -4.41 -4.32
CA VAL A 103 10.04 -4.94 -3.17
C VAL A 103 9.00 -5.43 -2.17
N THR A 104 9.20 -6.61 -1.60
CA THR A 104 8.28 -7.23 -0.64
C THR A 104 8.91 -7.23 0.74
N GLY A 105 8.14 -6.93 1.78
CA GLY A 105 8.62 -6.96 3.16
C GLY A 105 7.49 -6.94 4.17
N ARG A 106 7.84 -6.84 5.45
CA ARG A 106 6.89 -6.71 6.55
C ARG A 106 6.56 -5.25 6.80
N ALA A 107 7.52 -4.35 6.59
CA ALA A 107 7.37 -2.91 6.78
C ALA A 107 7.97 -2.13 5.60
N ALA A 108 7.38 -0.98 5.31
CA ALA A 108 7.93 0.05 4.44
C ALA A 108 8.04 1.34 5.26
N GLN A 109 9.19 1.99 5.24
CA GLN A 109 9.45 3.20 6.03
C GLN A 109 10.04 4.29 5.13
N LEU A 110 9.63 5.53 5.37
CA LEU A 110 10.06 6.72 4.65
C LEU A 110 10.51 7.78 5.64
N GLY A 111 11.68 8.36 5.38
CA GLY A 111 12.09 9.67 5.87
C GLY A 111 12.22 10.63 4.69
N SER A 112 11.57 11.79 4.73
CA SER A 112 11.58 12.77 3.65
C SER A 112 11.53 14.20 4.15
N THR A 113 11.82 15.14 3.24
CA THR A 113 11.60 16.58 3.49
C THR A 113 10.11 16.94 3.53
N GLY A 114 9.28 16.15 2.86
CA GLY A 114 7.83 16.23 2.88
C GLY A 114 7.18 15.11 2.06
N VAL A 115 6.01 14.64 2.47
CA VAL A 115 5.23 13.62 1.75
C VAL A 115 3.73 13.79 2.04
N ALA A 116 2.91 13.69 0.99
CA ALA A 116 1.47 13.48 1.12
C ALA A 116 1.18 11.98 1.15
N VAL A 117 0.43 11.53 2.15
CA VAL A 117 0.06 10.11 2.30
C VAL A 117 -1.40 9.92 1.90
N LEU A 118 -1.67 9.02 0.96
CA LEU A 118 -3.03 8.59 0.61
C LEU A 118 -3.23 7.14 1.07
N ARG A 119 -4.39 6.86 1.67
CA ARG A 119 -4.83 5.53 2.13
C ARG A 119 -6.10 5.18 1.39
N ASP A 120 -6.03 4.22 0.47
CA ASP A 120 -7.18 3.82 -0.36
C ASP A 120 -7.84 4.98 -1.11
N GLY A 121 -7.05 5.99 -1.46
CA GLY A 121 -7.51 7.23 -2.12
C GLY A 121 -7.90 8.36 -1.17
N VAL A 122 -7.93 8.13 0.14
CA VAL A 122 -8.22 9.14 1.15
C VAL A 122 -6.91 9.82 1.60
N PRO A 123 -6.75 11.13 1.42
CA PRO A 123 -5.55 11.84 1.85
C PRO A 123 -5.46 11.92 3.39
N ALA A 124 -4.23 11.91 3.90
CA ALA A 124 -3.94 12.32 5.27
C ALA A 124 -4.33 13.79 5.48
N PRO A 125 -4.68 14.21 6.72
CA PRO A 125 -5.01 15.60 7.00
C PRO A 125 -3.87 16.59 6.71
N ARG A 126 -2.61 16.14 6.81
CA ARG A 126 -1.41 16.97 6.64
C ARG A 126 -0.30 16.18 5.98
N ALA A 127 0.60 16.89 5.29
CA ALA A 127 1.87 16.33 4.86
C ALA A 127 2.72 15.94 6.07
N ALA A 128 3.52 14.90 5.90
CA ALA A 128 4.42 14.38 6.93
C ALA A 128 5.88 14.44 6.45
N ARG A 129 6.83 14.26 7.37
CA ARG A 129 8.26 14.03 7.06
C ARG A 129 8.68 12.57 7.24
N ARG A 130 7.83 11.78 7.89
CA ARG A 130 8.02 10.36 8.12
C ARG A 130 6.71 9.67 7.88
N SER A 131 6.76 8.49 7.28
CA SER A 131 5.60 7.63 7.14
C SER A 131 6.04 6.18 7.07
N SER A 132 5.25 5.29 7.64
CA SER A 132 5.53 3.87 7.71
C SER A 132 4.26 3.06 7.46
N PHE A 133 4.42 1.92 6.81
CA PHE A 133 3.37 0.93 6.68
C PHE A 133 3.93 -0.41 7.12
N TYR A 134 3.17 -1.18 7.88
CA TYR A 134 3.62 -2.47 8.36
C TYR A 134 2.47 -3.47 8.42
N ARG A 135 2.83 -4.73 8.25
CA ARG A 135 1.94 -5.85 8.56
C ARG A 135 1.59 -5.81 10.04
N ASN A 136 0.31 -5.75 10.35
CA ASN A 136 -0.17 -5.93 11.72
C ASN A 136 0.02 -7.38 12.17
N VAL A 137 0.30 -7.58 13.46
CA VAL A 137 0.49 -8.92 14.05
C VAL A 137 -0.76 -9.78 13.84
N GLU A 138 -1.93 -9.18 14.06
CA GLU A 138 -3.22 -9.81 13.80
C GLU A 138 -3.73 -9.42 12.41
N GLY A 139 -4.08 -10.43 11.63
CA GLY A 139 -4.77 -10.26 10.37
C GLY A 139 -6.27 -10.04 10.56
N TRP A 140 -6.92 -9.43 9.57
CA TRP A 140 -8.37 -9.36 9.52
C TRP A 140 -9.02 -10.63 8.95
N LEU A 141 -10.28 -10.82 9.28
CA LEU A 141 -11.12 -11.91 8.79
C LEU A 141 -11.78 -11.50 7.47
N LEU A 142 -11.33 -12.13 6.38
CA LEU A 142 -11.89 -11.93 5.06
C LEU A 142 -13.02 -12.92 4.81
N VAL A 143 -14.22 -12.40 4.54
CA VAL A 143 -15.32 -13.16 3.95
C VAL A 143 -15.33 -12.86 2.46
N GLY A 144 -15.13 -13.88 1.65
CA GLY A 144 -14.88 -13.70 0.24
C GLY A 144 -14.73 -15.00 -0.44
#